data_AF-A0A0C3PDQ3-F1
#
_entry.id   AF-A0A0C3PDQ3-F1
#
_cell.length_a   1.000
_cell.length_b   1.000
_cell.length_c   1.000
_cell.angle_alpha   90.00
_cell.angle_beta   90.00
_cell.angle_gamma   90.00
#
_symmetry.space_group_name_H-M   'P 1'
#
loop_
_entity.id
_entity.type
_entity.pdbx_description
1 polymer ?
#
loop_
_entity_poly.entity_id
_entity_poly.type
_entity_poly.pdbx_seq_one_letter_code
_entity_poly.pdbx_strand_id
1 'polypeptide(L)'
;MICTPFFPTSKHLTDVLSACDAVVSGSAALRMVLPANAYNWRSLDLDIYIPLHSHTCLYHLLHKHHYNIVRNGKLNVQNYSPSTIFTVTTFGNGQSLIDIVVSKTTSALSPIFQFYSTAVMNFFSTDSLYCTYPSLTLRHHMMINTSSLHQHTFSPSHIQALLKYKSRGFRLISCEETGHPAFAC
;
A
#
# COMPACT_ATOMS: atom_id res chain seq x y z
N MET A 1 1.38 18.64 2.10
CA MET A 1 0.65 17.45 1.58
C MET A 1 1.64 16.30 1.47
N ILE A 2 1.28 15.06 1.82
CA ILE A 2 2.26 13.95 1.96
C ILE A 2 2.92 13.55 0.63
N CYS A 3 2.32 13.90 -0.51
CA CYS A 3 2.77 13.50 -1.84
C CYS A 3 3.57 14.56 -2.61
N THR A 4 3.83 15.74 -2.02
CA THR A 4 4.62 16.81 -2.69
C THR A 4 6.05 16.41 -3.10
N PRO A 5 6.72 15.43 -2.46
CA PRO A 5 8.01 14.95 -2.97
C PRO A 5 7.92 14.18 -4.30
N PHE A 6 6.73 13.68 -4.66
CA PHE A 6 6.53 12.83 -5.83
C PHE A 6 5.90 13.60 -6.99
N PHE A 7 5.01 14.55 -6.70
CA PHE A 7 4.38 15.38 -7.72
C PHE A 7 4.51 16.86 -7.35
N PRO A 8 4.77 17.77 -8.32
CA PRO A 8 4.89 19.20 -8.05
C PRO A 8 3.64 19.80 -7.40
N THR A 9 2.47 19.26 -7.72
CA THR A 9 1.19 19.65 -7.15
C THR A 9 0.34 18.42 -6.90
N SER A 10 -0.62 18.55 -5.98
CA SER A 10 -1.59 17.50 -5.69
C SER A 10 -2.50 17.16 -6.86
N LYS A 11 -2.73 18.14 -7.75
CA LYS A 11 -3.56 17.98 -8.94
C LYS A 11 -3.05 16.85 -9.84
N HIS A 12 -1.74 16.77 -10.06
CA HIS A 12 -1.16 15.70 -10.87
C HIS A 12 -1.43 14.32 -10.29
N LEU A 13 -1.31 14.17 -8.96
CA LEU A 13 -1.65 12.91 -8.31
C LEU A 13 -3.14 12.60 -8.45
N THR A 14 -4.03 13.55 -8.15
CA THR A 14 -5.48 13.34 -8.26
C THR A 14 -5.93 13.03 -9.69
N ASP A 15 -5.29 13.63 -10.70
CA ASP A 15 -5.55 13.34 -12.11
C ASP A 15 -5.12 11.91 -12.46
N VAL A 16 -3.96 11.45 -11.96
CA VAL A 16 -3.52 10.05 -12.11
C VAL A 16 -4.47 9.08 -11.39
N LEU A 17 -4.87 9.40 -10.15
CA LEU A 17 -5.74 8.51 -9.36
C LEU A 17 -7.13 8.36 -10.02
N SER A 18 -7.73 9.48 -10.43
CA SER A 18 -9.04 9.48 -11.08
C SER A 18 -9.05 8.85 -12.47
N ALA A 19 -8.02 9.09 -13.30
CA ALA A 19 -7.98 8.58 -14.66
C ALA A 19 -7.67 7.08 -14.76
N CYS A 20 -7.21 6.45 -13.69
CA CYS A 20 -6.70 5.08 -13.69
C CYS A 20 -7.36 4.17 -12.66
N ASP A 21 -8.46 4.60 -12.03
CA ASP A 21 -9.11 3.90 -10.91
C ASP A 21 -8.09 3.48 -9.84
N ALA A 22 -7.15 4.39 -9.56
CA ALA A 22 -5.99 4.11 -8.73
C ALA A 22 -6.20 4.57 -7.29
N VAL A 23 -5.51 3.91 -6.37
CA VAL A 23 -5.42 4.34 -4.97
C VAL A 23 -3.98 4.35 -4.50
N VAL A 24 -3.69 5.16 -3.49
CA VAL A 24 -2.40 5.13 -2.78
C VAL A 24 -2.57 4.35 -1.49
N SER A 25 -1.63 3.46 -1.17
CA SER A 25 -1.63 2.69 0.07
C SER A 25 -0.27 2.76 0.78
N GLY A 26 0.05 1.78 1.61
CA GLY A 26 1.35 1.67 2.26
C GLY A 26 1.64 2.82 3.22
N SER A 27 2.89 3.26 3.26
CA SER A 27 3.32 4.20 4.31
C SER A 27 2.87 5.64 4.09
N ALA A 28 2.60 6.03 2.84
CA ALA A 28 2.00 7.32 2.53
C ALA A 28 0.57 7.42 3.05
N ALA A 29 -0.26 6.39 2.80
CA ALA A 29 -1.63 6.35 3.30
C ALA A 29 -1.68 6.25 4.83
N LEU A 30 -0.83 5.41 5.43
CA LEU A 30 -0.75 5.31 6.89
C LEU A 30 -0.44 6.67 7.55
N ARG A 31 0.46 7.45 6.96
CA ARG A 31 0.82 8.78 7.47
C ARG A 31 -0.35 9.77 7.41
N MET A 32 -1.26 9.61 6.45
CA MET A 32 -2.48 10.42 6.38
C MET A 32 -3.49 10.07 7.47
N VAL A 33 -3.55 8.80 7.87
CA VAL A 33 -4.46 8.32 8.92
C VAL A 33 -3.95 8.70 10.31
N LEU A 34 -2.64 8.60 10.54
CA LEU A 34 -2.06 8.84 11.86
C LEU A 34 -2.10 10.33 12.25
N PRO A 35 -2.33 10.65 13.53
CA PRO A 35 -2.18 12.00 14.05
C PRO A 35 -0.80 12.61 13.72
N ALA A 36 -0.72 13.94 13.53
CA ALA A 36 0.53 14.58 13.12
C ALA A 36 1.70 14.39 14.10
N ASN A 37 1.41 14.20 15.38
CA ASN A 37 2.38 13.94 16.46
C ASN A 37 2.66 12.45 16.71
N ALA A 38 1.99 11.56 15.99
CA ALA A 38 2.08 10.11 16.18
C ALA A 38 3.22 9.44 15.40
N TYR A 39 4.03 10.20 14.65
CA TYR A 39 5.12 9.65 13.85
C TYR A 39 6.30 10.62 13.72
N ASN A 40 7.52 10.07 13.60
CA ASN A 40 8.76 10.82 13.35
C ASN A 40 9.51 10.32 12.09
N TRP A 41 8.91 9.40 11.33
CA TRP A 41 9.51 8.79 10.14
C TRP A 41 9.02 9.46 8.86
N ARG A 42 9.80 9.33 7.77
CA ARG A 42 9.44 9.81 6.43
C ARG A 42 9.00 8.63 5.55
N SER A 43 8.05 8.89 4.63
CA SER A 43 7.78 7.98 3.50
C SER A 43 8.85 8.26 2.46
N LEU A 44 9.63 7.25 2.09
CA LEU A 44 10.68 7.36 1.07
C LEU A 44 10.18 6.91 -0.30
N ASP A 45 9.06 6.20 -0.31
CA ASP A 45 8.38 5.58 -1.42
C ASP A 45 6.90 6.02 -1.45
N LEU A 46 6.30 5.93 -2.64
CA LEU A 46 4.86 6.07 -2.87
C LEU A 46 4.36 4.81 -3.56
N ASP A 47 3.43 4.11 -2.92
CA ASP A 47 2.82 2.90 -3.48
C ASP A 47 1.47 3.24 -4.10
N ILE A 48 1.35 3.11 -5.43
CA ILE A 48 0.10 3.31 -6.17
C ILE A 48 -0.42 1.96 -6.67
N TYR A 49 -1.68 1.70 -6.40
CA TYR A 49 -2.38 0.47 -6.77
C TYR A 49 -3.35 0.76 -7.89
N ILE A 50 -3.39 -0.13 -8.88
CA ILE A 50 -4.29 -0.01 -10.04
C ILE A 50 -4.88 -1.36 -10.44
N PRO A 51 -6.07 -1.38 -11.07
CA PRO A 51 -6.53 -2.56 -11.76
C PRO A 51 -5.73 -2.79 -13.07
N LEU A 52 -5.69 -4.05 -13.54
CA LEU A 52 -4.90 -4.43 -14.72
C LEU A 52 -5.23 -3.60 -15.95
N HIS A 53 -6.51 -3.30 -16.19
CA HIS A 53 -6.95 -2.58 -17.39
C HIS A 53 -6.44 -1.12 -17.45
N SER A 54 -6.06 -0.54 -16.32
CA SER A 54 -5.61 0.87 -16.23
C SER A 54 -4.09 1.03 -16.35
N HIS A 55 -3.32 -0.07 -16.39
CA HIS A 55 -1.86 -0.01 -16.32
C HIS A 55 -1.21 0.77 -17.47
N THR A 56 -1.70 0.65 -18.70
CA THR A 56 -1.17 1.38 -19.85
C THR A 56 -1.42 2.88 -19.72
N CYS A 57 -2.61 3.27 -19.25
CA CYS A 57 -2.95 4.67 -19.02
C CYS A 57 -2.03 5.29 -17.97
N LEU A 58 -1.88 4.61 -16.83
CA LEU A 58 -1.03 5.09 -15.74
C LEU A 58 0.43 5.22 -16.15
N TYR A 59 0.96 4.24 -16.90
CA TYR A 59 2.37 4.27 -17.34
C TYR A 59 2.61 5.47 -18.26
N HIS A 60 1.69 5.74 -19.19
CA HIS A 60 1.78 6.93 -20.04
C HIS A 60 1.72 8.24 -19.24
N LEU A 61 0.85 8.34 -18.24
CA LEU A 61 0.76 9.52 -17.38
C LEU A 61 2.04 9.75 -16.57
N LEU A 62 2.63 8.68 -16.02
CA LEU A 62 3.91 8.77 -15.33
C LEU A 62 5.05 9.20 -16.25
N HIS A 63 5.13 8.67 -17.48
CA HIS A 63 6.11 9.12 -18.46
C HIS A 63 5.96 10.61 -18.81
N LYS A 64 4.74 11.13 -18.89
CA LYS A 64 4.49 12.59 -19.06
C LYS A 64 5.02 13.41 -17.88
N HIS A 65 5.14 12.82 -16.70
CA HIS A 65 5.73 13.42 -15.50
C HIS A 65 7.21 13.06 -15.30
N HIS A 66 7.90 12.62 -16.35
CA HIS A 66 9.33 12.27 -16.33
C HIS A 66 9.69 11.10 -15.41
N TYR A 67 8.71 10.29 -15.05
CA TYR A 67 8.96 9.02 -14.37
C TYR A 67 9.24 7.94 -15.40
N ASN A 68 10.39 7.29 -15.26
CA ASN A 68 10.81 6.16 -16.11
C ASN A 68 10.88 4.88 -15.28
N ILE A 69 10.66 3.75 -15.92
CA ILE A 69 10.79 2.45 -15.27
C ILE A 69 12.25 2.25 -14.85
N VAL A 70 12.48 2.09 -13.54
CA VAL A 70 13.80 1.78 -12.97
C VAL A 70 13.92 0.29 -12.62
N ARG A 71 12.78 -0.37 -12.33
CA ARG A 71 12.73 -1.80 -12.02
C ARG A 71 11.42 -2.40 -12.50
N ASN A 72 11.53 -3.47 -13.28
CA ASN A 72 10.38 -4.30 -13.65
C ASN A 72 10.24 -5.47 -12.68
N GLY A 73 9.08 -5.59 -12.04
CA GLY A 73 8.72 -6.77 -11.27
C GLY A 73 8.48 -7.98 -12.17
N LYS A 74 8.55 -9.16 -11.55
CA LYS A 74 8.17 -10.41 -12.22
C LYS A 74 6.65 -10.45 -12.36
N LEU A 75 6.19 -10.78 -13.57
CA LEU A 75 4.77 -11.01 -13.82
C LEU A 75 4.32 -12.26 -13.07
N ASN A 76 3.22 -12.14 -12.33
CA ASN A 76 2.52 -13.25 -11.73
C ASN A 76 1.42 -13.73 -12.67
N VAL A 77 1.80 -14.48 -13.70
CA VAL A 77 0.88 -15.07 -14.70
C VAL A 77 0.23 -16.39 -14.25
N GLN A 78 0.52 -16.85 -13.03
CA GLN A 78 -0.07 -18.10 -12.53
C GLN A 78 -1.55 -17.89 -12.18
N ASN A 79 -2.42 -18.62 -12.89
CA ASN A 79 -3.87 -18.60 -12.70
C ASN A 79 -4.32 -19.08 -11.31
N TYR A 80 -3.50 -19.87 -10.63
CA TYR A 80 -3.78 -20.41 -9.29
C TYR A 80 -2.95 -19.77 -8.17
N SER A 81 -2.21 -18.69 -8.46
CA SER A 81 -1.50 -17.98 -7.40
C SER A 81 -2.52 -17.32 -6.47
N PRO A 82 -2.43 -17.52 -5.14
CA PRO A 82 -3.33 -16.86 -4.20
C PRO A 82 -3.13 -15.34 -4.17
N SER A 83 -2.02 -14.83 -4.73
CA SER A 83 -1.77 -13.40 -4.81
C SER A 83 -2.58 -12.75 -5.93
N THR A 84 -3.27 -11.68 -5.58
CA THR A 84 -3.98 -10.76 -6.48
C THR A 84 -3.05 -9.72 -7.09
N ILE A 85 -1.76 -9.71 -6.77
CA ILE A 85 -0.76 -8.87 -7.44
C ILE A 85 -0.37 -9.51 -8.76
N PHE A 86 -0.56 -8.77 -9.85
CA PHE A 86 -0.11 -9.13 -11.20
C PHE A 86 1.37 -8.78 -11.39
N THR A 87 1.78 -7.57 -11.05
CA THR A 87 3.19 -7.15 -11.07
C THR A 87 3.40 -5.95 -10.14
N VAL A 88 4.66 -5.68 -9.82
CA VAL A 88 5.09 -4.46 -9.15
C VAL A 88 6.17 -3.80 -10.00
N THR A 89 5.91 -2.62 -10.55
CA THR A 89 6.89 -1.88 -11.37
C THR A 89 7.30 -0.61 -10.64
N THR A 90 8.60 -0.40 -10.46
CA THR A 90 9.13 0.82 -9.84
C THR A 90 9.46 1.83 -10.92
N PHE A 91 8.94 3.04 -10.76
CA PHE A 91 9.24 4.21 -11.55
C PHE A 91 10.10 5.19 -10.76
N GLY A 92 10.98 5.92 -11.44
CA GLY A 92 11.81 6.97 -10.85
C GLY A 92 12.03 8.15 -11.78
N ASN A 93 12.20 9.32 -11.18
CA ASN A 93 12.49 10.59 -11.89
C ASN A 93 13.84 11.20 -11.46
N GLY A 94 14.71 10.41 -10.81
CA GLY A 94 15.98 10.85 -10.24
C GLY A 94 15.89 11.49 -8.85
N GLN A 95 14.69 11.89 -8.41
CA GLN A 95 14.47 12.50 -7.09
C GLN A 95 13.66 11.60 -6.15
N SER A 96 12.71 10.84 -6.70
CA SER A 96 11.79 10.01 -5.94
C SER A 96 11.42 8.73 -6.70
N LEU A 97 10.89 7.76 -5.96
CA LEU A 97 10.49 6.46 -6.48
C LEU A 97 9.00 6.23 -6.22
N ILE A 98 8.31 5.68 -7.23
CA ILE A 98 6.91 5.27 -7.14
C ILE A 98 6.82 3.79 -7.49
N ASP A 99 6.29 2.99 -6.58
CA ASP A 99 5.98 1.59 -6.83
C ASP A 99 4.54 1.46 -7.33
N ILE A 100 4.38 0.90 -8.53
CA ILE A 100 3.09 0.63 -9.15
C ILE A 100 2.74 -0.83 -8.95
N VAL A 101 1.75 -1.08 -8.10
CA VAL A 101 1.22 -2.41 -7.81
C VAL A 101 -0.01 -2.64 -8.70
N VAL A 102 0.16 -3.51 -9.70
CA VAL A 102 -0.91 -3.87 -10.62
C VAL A 102 -1.69 -5.04 -10.04
N SER A 103 -2.98 -4.87 -9.83
CA SER A 103 -3.93 -5.91 -9.41
C SER A 103 -4.33 -6.79 -10.59
N LYS A 104 -4.43 -8.10 -10.37
CA LYS A 104 -5.01 -9.08 -11.31
C LYS A 104 -6.52 -8.91 -11.44
N THR A 105 -7.16 -8.34 -10.43
CA THR A 105 -8.62 -8.22 -10.35
C THR A 105 -9.06 -6.90 -10.99
N THR A 106 -10.37 -6.73 -11.12
CA THR A 106 -10.98 -5.46 -11.54
C THR A 106 -10.80 -4.33 -10.52
N SER A 107 -10.34 -4.64 -9.29
CA SER A 107 -10.16 -3.67 -8.21
C SER A 107 -8.69 -3.47 -7.85
N ALA A 108 -8.28 -2.21 -7.71
CA ALA A 108 -6.98 -1.82 -7.14
C ALA A 108 -6.82 -2.25 -5.67
N LEU A 109 -7.94 -2.53 -4.97
CA LEU A 109 -7.94 -2.78 -3.53
C LEU A 109 -7.55 -4.22 -3.16
N SER A 110 -7.75 -5.19 -4.05
CA SER A 110 -7.55 -6.61 -3.72
C SER A 110 -6.15 -6.91 -3.17
N PRO A 111 -5.05 -6.36 -3.73
CA PRO A 111 -3.72 -6.54 -3.16
C PRO A 111 -3.55 -5.96 -1.75
N ILE A 112 -4.26 -4.88 -1.42
CA ILE A 112 -4.11 -4.16 -0.16
C ILE A 112 -4.56 -5.06 1.01
N PHE A 113 -5.66 -5.79 0.84
CA PHE A 113 -6.15 -6.69 1.88
C PHE A 113 -5.36 -8.01 1.97
N GLN A 114 -4.37 -8.22 1.10
CA GLN A 114 -3.44 -9.33 1.17
C GLN A 114 -2.11 -8.97 1.83
N PHE A 115 -1.95 -7.72 2.30
CA PHE A 115 -0.77 -7.34 3.08
C PHE A 115 -0.62 -8.18 4.35
N TYR A 116 0.62 -8.38 4.76
CA TYR A 116 1.02 -9.16 5.94
C TYR A 116 0.51 -8.57 7.27
N SER A 117 0.04 -7.31 7.31
CA SER A 117 -0.45 -6.69 8.53
C SER A 117 -1.47 -5.57 8.31
N THR A 118 -2.40 -5.42 9.26
CA THR A 118 -3.46 -4.40 9.26
C THR A 118 -2.95 -2.95 9.26
N ALA A 119 -1.73 -2.70 9.73
CA ALA A 119 -1.15 -1.34 9.78
C ALA A 119 -1.03 -0.68 8.40
N VAL A 120 -0.91 -1.46 7.33
CA VAL A 120 -0.71 -0.95 5.97
C VAL A 120 -1.90 -1.19 5.05
N MET A 121 -3.03 -1.64 5.59
CA MET A 121 -4.28 -1.83 4.83
C MET A 121 -5.11 -0.56 4.70
N ASN A 122 -4.48 0.60 4.93
CA ASN A 122 -5.08 1.91 4.78
C ASN A 122 -4.80 2.41 3.36
N PHE A 123 -5.71 3.18 2.78
CA PHE A 123 -5.52 3.72 1.42
C PHE A 123 -6.28 5.02 1.25
N PHE A 124 -5.92 5.80 0.24
CA PHE A 124 -6.72 6.94 -0.19
C PHE A 124 -6.86 6.96 -1.71
N SER A 125 -8.00 7.47 -2.14
CA SER A 125 -8.34 7.73 -3.53
C SER A 125 -8.26 9.23 -3.80
N THR A 126 -8.77 9.68 -4.94
CA THR A 126 -8.81 11.10 -5.32
C THR A 126 -9.44 12.01 -4.27
N ASP A 127 -10.51 11.56 -3.62
CA ASP A 127 -11.33 12.40 -2.73
C ASP A 127 -11.53 11.84 -1.32
N SER A 128 -11.12 10.59 -1.08
CA SER A 128 -11.48 9.86 0.13
C SER A 128 -10.29 9.14 0.75
N LEU A 129 -10.16 9.23 2.08
CA LEU A 129 -9.19 8.50 2.90
C LEU A 129 -9.90 7.36 3.64
N TYR A 130 -9.34 6.16 3.54
CA TYR A 130 -9.87 4.94 4.13
C TYR A 130 -8.90 4.37 5.16
N CYS A 131 -9.39 4.25 6.39
CA CYS A 131 -8.73 3.50 7.44
C CYS A 131 -9.53 2.23 7.74
N THR A 132 -9.03 1.07 7.31
CA THR A 132 -9.75 -0.20 7.43
C THR A 132 -9.87 -0.66 8.88
N TYR A 133 -8.86 -0.36 9.71
CA TYR A 133 -8.81 -0.79 11.11
C TYR A 133 -8.54 0.41 12.03
N PRO A 134 -9.50 1.33 12.22
CA PRO A 134 -9.26 2.57 12.96
C PRO A 134 -8.94 2.32 14.44
N SER A 135 -9.60 1.36 15.08
CA SER A 135 -9.35 0.98 16.49
C SER A 135 -7.92 0.48 16.72
N LEU A 136 -7.31 -0.14 15.71
CA LEU A 136 -5.94 -0.62 15.76
C LEU A 136 -4.97 0.49 15.35
N THR A 137 -5.17 1.04 14.15
CA THR A 137 -4.24 1.97 13.50
C THR A 137 -4.03 3.23 14.34
N LEU A 138 -5.10 3.81 14.90
CA LEU A 138 -5.02 5.03 15.70
C LEU A 138 -4.42 4.80 17.09
N ARG A 139 -4.30 3.53 17.53
CA ARG A 139 -3.63 3.14 18.78
C ARG A 139 -2.22 2.60 18.54
N HIS A 140 -1.69 2.72 17.32
CA HIS A 140 -0.44 2.09 16.89
C HIS A 140 -0.41 0.59 17.16
N HIS A 141 -1.54 -0.07 16.99
CA HIS A 141 -1.63 -1.53 17.02
C HIS A 141 -1.65 -2.07 15.60
N MET A 142 -1.05 -3.25 15.44
CA MET A 142 -1.11 -4.00 14.20
C MET A 142 -1.39 -5.46 14.50
N MET A 143 -2.16 -6.11 13.65
CA MET A 143 -2.33 -7.57 13.64
C MET A 143 -1.71 -8.14 12.39
N ILE A 144 -1.22 -9.38 12.46
CA ILE A 144 -0.75 -10.10 11.28
C ILE A 144 -1.97 -10.59 10.51
N ASN A 145 -1.94 -10.45 9.19
CA ASN A 145 -2.94 -11.05 8.33
C ASN A 145 -2.80 -12.57 8.35
N THR A 146 -3.83 -13.25 8.85
CA THR A 146 -3.83 -14.70 9.05
C THR A 146 -3.74 -15.47 7.73
N SER A 147 -4.19 -14.89 6.61
CA SER A 147 -4.02 -15.51 5.29
C SER A 147 -2.55 -15.77 4.96
N SER A 148 -1.64 -14.89 5.40
CA SER A 148 -0.19 -15.05 5.24
C SER A 148 0.40 -16.11 6.16
N LEU A 149 -0.22 -16.34 7.33
CA LEU A 149 0.19 -17.38 8.29
C LEU A 149 -0.26 -18.77 7.82
N HIS A 150 -1.52 -18.91 7.41
CA HIS A 150 -2.10 -20.18 6.96
C HIS A 150 -1.40 -20.74 5.70
N GLN A 151 -0.87 -19.87 4.85
CA GLN A 151 -0.16 -20.29 3.64
C GLN A 151 1.33 -20.60 3.91
N HIS A 152 1.82 -20.46 5.14
CA HIS A 152 3.26 -20.54 5.48
C HIS A 152 4.15 -19.64 4.61
N THR A 153 3.62 -18.52 4.12
CA THR A 153 4.27 -17.63 3.15
C THR A 153 5.00 -16.45 3.81
N PHE A 154 5.42 -16.60 5.07
CA PHE A 154 6.20 -15.56 5.75
C PHE A 154 7.62 -15.49 5.20
N SER A 155 7.77 -14.70 4.14
CA SER A 155 9.07 -14.40 3.54
C SER A 155 9.91 -13.51 4.46
N PRO A 156 11.25 -13.50 4.29
CA PRO A 156 12.10 -12.52 4.95
C PRO A 156 11.68 -11.07 4.72
N SER A 157 11.11 -10.74 3.55
CA SER A 157 10.59 -9.41 3.27
C SER A 157 9.37 -9.05 4.12
N HIS A 158 8.45 -9.99 4.38
CA HIS A 158 7.34 -9.77 5.31
C HIS A 158 7.84 -9.50 6.73
N ILE A 159 8.85 -10.26 7.20
CA ILE A 159 9.47 -10.05 8.52
C ILE A 159 10.12 -8.66 8.59
N GLN A 160 10.92 -8.27 7.59
CA GLN A 160 11.53 -6.94 7.54
C GLN A 160 10.47 -5.84 7.56
N ALA A 161 9.36 -6.04 6.86
CA ALA A 161 8.28 -5.08 6.83
C ALA A 161 7.58 -4.98 8.19
N LEU A 162 7.33 -6.09 8.90
CA LEU A 162 6.85 -6.06 10.29
C LEU A 162 7.82 -5.32 11.23
N LEU A 163 9.12 -5.60 11.12
CA LEU A 163 10.16 -4.93 11.90
C LEU A 163 10.21 -3.43 11.60
N LYS A 164 10.03 -3.03 10.32
CA LYS A 164 9.91 -1.63 9.88
C LYS A 164 8.74 -0.93 10.58
N TYR A 165 7.57 -1.56 10.72
CA TYR A 165 6.44 -0.91 11.41
C TYR A 165 6.57 -0.96 12.93
N LYS A 166 7.20 -2.01 13.48
CA LYS A 166 7.55 -2.06 14.90
C LYS A 166 8.50 -0.92 15.30
N SER A 167 9.53 -0.65 14.49
CA SER A 167 10.45 0.49 14.74
C SER A 167 9.78 1.86 14.57
N ARG A 168 8.63 1.91 13.89
CA ARG A 168 7.77 3.10 13.77
C ARG A 168 6.75 3.24 14.91
N GLY A 169 6.87 2.43 15.97
CA GLY A 169 6.05 2.51 17.18
C GLY A 169 4.82 1.60 17.17
N PHE A 170 4.63 0.76 16.14
CA PHE A 170 3.52 -0.19 16.14
C PHE A 170 3.77 -1.36 17.07
N ARG A 171 2.79 -1.65 17.93
CA ARG A 171 2.75 -2.87 18.74
C ARG A 171 1.98 -3.95 17.98
N LEU A 172 2.64 -5.08 17.76
CA LEU A 172 1.97 -6.29 17.29
C LEU A 172 1.10 -6.83 18.43
N ILE A 173 -0.18 -7.04 18.17
CA ILE A 173 -1.14 -7.63 19.12
C ILE A 173 -1.79 -8.87 18.51
N SER A 174 -2.29 -9.74 19.37
CA SER A 174 -3.16 -10.87 19.01
C SER A 174 -4.64 -10.48 19.06
N CYS A 175 -5.52 -11.32 18.49
CA CYS A 175 -6.97 -11.08 18.57
C CYS A 175 -7.47 -11.08 20.03
N GLU A 176 -6.92 -11.94 20.90
CA GLU A 176 -7.32 -12.04 22.32
C GLU A 176 -7.16 -10.71 23.06
N GLU A 177 -6.16 -9.93 22.71
CA GLU A 177 -5.88 -8.61 23.29
C GLU A 177 -6.87 -7.51 22.84
N THR A 178 -7.69 -7.77 21.82
CA THR A 178 -8.65 -6.78 21.31
C THR A 178 -9.97 -6.74 22.09
N GLY A 179 -10.23 -7.75 22.94
CA GLY A 179 -11.49 -7.86 23.68
C GLY A 179 -12.72 -8.12 22.79
N HIS A 180 -12.52 -8.41 21.50
CA HIS A 180 -13.57 -8.82 20.59
C HIS A 180 -13.97 -10.28 20.84
N PRO A 181 -15.24 -10.67 20.62
CA PRO A 181 -15.62 -12.07 20.61
C PRO A 181 -14.79 -12.81 19.56
N ALA A 182 -14.38 -14.05 19.84
CA ALA A 182 -13.41 -14.82 19.05
C ALA A 182 -13.75 -15.01 17.55
N PHE A 183 -14.95 -14.63 17.12
CA PHE A 183 -15.43 -14.70 15.73
C PHE A 183 -15.43 -13.34 15.00
N ALA A 184 -15.02 -12.26 15.66
CA ALA A 184 -14.93 -10.91 15.09
C ALA A 184 -13.51 -10.54 14.63
N CYS A 185 -12.56 -11.46 14.78
CA CYS A 185 -11.30 -11.54 14.06
C CYS A 185 -11.31 -12.85 13.25
#